data_AF-A0A6M6JFN1-F1
#
_entry.id   AF-A0A6M6JFN1-F1
#
_cell.length_a   1.000
_cell.length_b   1.000
_cell.length_c   1.000
_cell.angle_alpha   90.00
_cell.angle_beta   90.00
_cell.angle_gamma   90.00
#
_symmetry.space_group_name_H-M   'P 1'
#
loop_
_entity.id
_entity.type
_entity.pdbx_description
1 polymer ?
#
loop_
_entity_poly.entity_id
_entity_poly.type
_entity_poly.pdbx_seq_one_letter_code
_entity_poly.pdbx_strand_id
1 'polypeptide(L)'
;MAAAADLLPSITEGSGRDAVLGEGPRWEIVVSPGVIRVRTHDYARTERTHERQVRHHQADVDMRASYLTEGRDVPEPVPTRGTIYAWSAKSRARLVARLSDLDYTRLYGRYRTCTDCGTEHSDQLDHCPACRSPRAAVVDRTGRLPAMLTLTYPGDWLTVAPDAETVKRHFWALCKRYERTWGEPLIGPWKLEFQRRGAPHFHISTTPPMGFTSVYDPDAGRIRSVDFRAWLSLTWAEIVAHPDAEQRRRHRLAGTGVDYAEGLKLTDPRRMAVYFAKYGTAGGKEYQHLVPREWCSAVLVCDDCGAEFDADSDECPDCGSFDAELIDHTSGPGRFWGYRGLRPVLAVRQVTPAVGIQAGRVLRRWYRSKRLTKQITVERVERSTGRVYNRRTRVRKRLFKHGRGFACVNDGPAFASQLSRYLDSPTGAGPVNRQSVCVPANPRTCHPTSLSLPARPS
;
A
#
# COMPACT_ATOMS: atom_id res chain seq x y z
N MET A 1 5.89 -16.86 13.28
CA MET A 1 4.63 -16.74 12.49
C MET A 1 4.08 -18.10 12.09
N ALA A 2 4.86 -18.94 11.37
CA ALA A 2 4.43 -20.29 10.98
C ALA A 2 3.92 -21.09 12.18
N ALA A 3 4.75 -21.24 13.23
CA ALA A 3 4.35 -21.92 14.47
C ALA A 3 2.99 -21.47 15.06
N ALA A 4 2.65 -20.18 14.99
CA ALA A 4 1.36 -19.68 15.51
C ALA A 4 0.18 -19.99 14.57
N ALA A 5 0.42 -20.02 13.26
CA ALA A 5 -0.56 -20.47 12.29
C ALA A 5 -0.78 -21.98 12.39
N ASP A 6 0.25 -22.75 12.74
CA ASP A 6 0.19 -24.21 12.87
C ASP A 6 -0.71 -24.65 14.04
N LEU A 7 -0.95 -23.76 15.01
CA LEU A 7 -1.93 -23.97 16.08
C LEU A 7 -3.38 -23.90 15.59
N LEU A 8 -3.65 -23.27 14.44
CA LEU A 8 -5.01 -23.16 13.92
C LEU A 8 -5.46 -24.53 13.40
N PRO A 9 -6.74 -24.92 13.60
CA PRO A 9 -7.26 -26.17 13.06
C PRO A 9 -7.01 -26.24 11.57
N SER A 10 -6.37 -27.30 11.10
CA SER A 10 -6.12 -27.53 9.68
C SER A 10 -6.90 -28.74 9.18
N ILE A 11 -7.21 -28.75 7.89
CA ILE A 11 -7.59 -30.00 7.23
C ILE A 11 -6.34 -30.88 7.18
N THR A 12 -6.32 -31.99 7.90
CA THR A 12 -5.35 -33.07 7.70
C THR A 12 -5.82 -33.88 6.50
N GLU A 13 -4.94 -34.10 5.52
CA GLU A 13 -5.19 -35.07 4.45
C GLU A 13 -5.22 -36.47 5.10
N GLY A 14 -6.42 -36.91 5.48
CA GLY A 14 -6.64 -38.29 5.89
C GLY A 14 -6.53 -39.16 4.65
N SER A 15 -5.60 -40.12 4.66
CA SER A 15 -5.47 -41.21 3.68
C SER A 15 -6.65 -42.20 3.78
N GLY A 16 -7.88 -41.71 3.60
CA GLY A 16 -9.12 -42.49 3.64
C GLY A 16 -9.93 -42.27 2.37
N ARG A 17 -10.70 -43.29 1.96
CA ARG A 17 -11.50 -43.32 0.72
C ARG A 17 -12.53 -42.19 0.56
N ASP A 18 -12.73 -41.36 1.59
CA ASP A 18 -13.64 -40.20 1.59
C ASP A 18 -12.92 -38.82 1.51
N ALA A 19 -11.59 -38.78 1.44
CA ALA A 19 -10.84 -37.51 1.32
C ALA A 19 -10.80 -37.02 -0.15
N VAL A 20 -11.96 -36.70 -0.71
CA VAL A 20 -12.02 -35.98 -1.98
C VAL A 20 -11.73 -34.51 -1.68
N LEU A 21 -10.54 -34.04 -2.11
CA LEU A 21 -10.28 -32.61 -2.28
C LEU A 21 -11.28 -32.08 -3.32
N GLY A 22 -12.47 -31.69 -2.88
CA GLY A 22 -13.51 -31.20 -3.78
C GLY A 22 -12.98 -30.05 -4.64
N GLU A 23 -13.27 -30.11 -5.95
CA GLU A 23 -13.08 -29.00 -6.90
C GLU A 23 -13.99 -27.83 -6.49
N GLY A 24 -13.61 -27.09 -5.47
CA GLY A 24 -14.43 -26.01 -4.92
C GLY A 24 -13.62 -25.02 -4.08
N PRO A 25 -14.22 -23.86 -3.73
CA PRO A 25 -13.54 -22.84 -2.95
C PRO A 25 -13.12 -23.34 -1.57
N ARG A 26 -11.81 -23.39 -1.32
CA ARG A 26 -11.23 -23.81 -0.03
C ARG A 26 -11.27 -22.68 0.98
N TRP A 27 -11.62 -22.98 2.23
CA TRP A 27 -11.58 -21.98 3.30
C TRP A 27 -10.17 -21.85 3.83
N GLU A 28 -9.73 -20.61 4.02
CA GLU A 28 -8.38 -20.29 4.49
C GLU A 28 -8.42 -19.26 5.60
N ILE A 29 -7.61 -19.51 6.63
CA ILE A 29 -7.19 -18.50 7.61
C ILE A 29 -5.76 -18.10 7.24
N VAL A 30 -5.56 -16.80 6.98
CA VAL A 30 -4.25 -16.23 6.67
C VAL A 30 -3.79 -15.39 7.85
N VAL A 31 -2.59 -15.71 8.34
CA VAL A 31 -1.89 -15.01 9.42
C VAL A 31 -0.72 -14.24 8.81
N SER A 32 -0.69 -12.94 9.06
CA SER A 32 0.39 -12.04 8.65
C SER A 32 0.83 -11.21 9.86
N PRO A 33 1.94 -10.43 9.82
CA PRO A 33 2.40 -9.65 10.96
C PRO A 33 1.33 -8.72 11.56
N GLY A 34 0.57 -7.99 10.72
CA GLY A 34 -0.45 -7.04 11.17
C GLY A 34 -1.88 -7.38 10.76
N VAL A 35 -2.14 -8.56 10.19
CA VAL A 35 -3.46 -8.95 9.67
C VAL A 35 -3.81 -10.39 10.01
N ILE A 36 -5.08 -10.60 10.34
CA ILE A 36 -5.74 -11.91 10.30
C ILE A 36 -6.86 -11.86 9.27
N ARG A 37 -6.89 -12.80 8.33
CA ARG A 37 -7.86 -12.84 7.24
C ARG A 37 -8.53 -14.21 7.15
N VAL A 38 -9.84 -14.19 6.95
CA VAL A 38 -10.63 -15.37 6.60
C VAL A 38 -11.13 -15.18 5.18
N ARG A 39 -10.81 -16.12 4.30
CA ARG A 39 -11.23 -16.07 2.90
C ARG A 39 -11.60 -17.46 2.38
N THR A 40 -12.21 -17.46 1.20
CA THR A 40 -12.36 -18.64 0.36
C THR A 40 -11.44 -18.45 -0.84
N HIS A 41 -10.58 -19.42 -1.11
CA HIS A 41 -9.71 -19.42 -2.28
C HIS A 41 -10.16 -20.49 -3.26
N ASP A 42 -10.50 -20.05 -4.47
CA ASP A 42 -10.90 -20.91 -5.57
C ASP A 42 -9.69 -21.04 -6.50
N TYR A 43 -8.98 -22.17 -6.36
CA TYR A 43 -7.75 -22.45 -7.09
C TYR A 43 -8.03 -22.54 -8.60
N ALA A 44 -9.11 -23.22 -9.01
CA ALA A 44 -9.49 -23.37 -10.41
C ALA A 44 -9.83 -22.02 -11.06
N ARG A 45 -10.53 -21.12 -10.35
CA ARG A 45 -10.76 -19.76 -10.85
C ARG A 45 -9.47 -18.95 -10.97
N THR A 46 -8.54 -19.13 -10.05
CA THR A 46 -7.25 -18.43 -10.05
C THR A 46 -6.41 -18.86 -11.25
N GLU A 47 -6.33 -20.16 -11.50
CA GLU A 47 -5.67 -20.76 -12.66
C GLU A 47 -6.28 -20.28 -13.98
N ARG A 48 -7.61 -20.39 -14.16
CA ARG A 48 -8.29 -19.83 -15.35
C ARG A 48 -8.03 -18.33 -15.57
N THR A 49 -7.82 -17.59 -14.49
CA THR A 49 -7.49 -16.16 -14.57
C THR A 49 -6.04 -15.95 -15.01
N HIS A 50 -5.12 -16.76 -14.49
CA HIS A 50 -3.72 -16.77 -14.92
C HIS A 50 -3.58 -17.16 -16.39
N GLU A 51 -4.24 -18.23 -16.83
CA GLU A 51 -4.26 -18.65 -18.24
C GLU A 51 -4.79 -17.57 -19.19
N ARG A 52 -5.84 -16.83 -18.79
CA ARG A 52 -6.33 -15.69 -19.57
C ARG A 52 -5.30 -14.55 -19.65
N GLN A 53 -4.56 -14.29 -18.57
CA GLN A 53 -3.51 -13.29 -18.56
C GLN A 53 -2.33 -13.68 -19.45
N VAL A 54 -1.91 -14.95 -19.39
CA VAL A 54 -0.84 -15.49 -20.26
C VAL A 54 -1.27 -15.40 -21.72
N ARG A 55 -2.47 -15.88 -22.06
CA ARG A 55 -3.01 -15.78 -23.43
C ARG A 55 -3.08 -14.35 -23.95
N HIS A 56 -3.55 -13.41 -23.12
CA HIS A 56 -3.59 -12.01 -23.50
C HIS A 56 -2.19 -11.42 -23.69
N HIS A 57 -1.22 -11.79 -22.84
CA HIS A 57 0.15 -11.34 -23.00
C HIS A 57 0.80 -11.89 -24.26
N GLN A 58 0.58 -13.17 -24.57
CA GLN A 58 1.02 -13.79 -25.82
C GLN A 58 0.42 -13.10 -27.03
N ALA A 59 -0.90 -12.87 -27.03
CA ALA A 59 -1.57 -12.15 -28.12
C ALA A 59 -1.04 -10.71 -28.32
N ASP A 60 -0.72 -10.00 -27.24
CA ASP A 60 -0.10 -8.67 -27.32
C ASP A 60 1.33 -8.74 -27.89
N VAL A 61 2.14 -9.72 -27.46
CA VAL A 61 3.49 -9.96 -28.02
C VAL A 61 3.43 -10.32 -29.50
N ASP A 62 2.53 -11.23 -29.88
CA ASP A 62 2.35 -11.68 -31.26
C ASP A 62 1.88 -10.55 -32.16
N MET A 63 0.91 -9.75 -31.71
CA MET A 63 0.47 -8.54 -32.41
C MET A 63 1.65 -7.59 -32.64
N ARG A 64 2.40 -7.24 -31.59
CA ARG A 64 3.56 -6.35 -31.70
C ARG A 64 4.62 -6.90 -32.67
N ALA A 65 4.88 -8.20 -32.62
CA ALA A 65 5.82 -8.86 -33.52
C ALA A 65 5.38 -8.77 -34.99
N SER A 66 4.08 -8.90 -35.27
CA SER A 66 3.52 -8.72 -36.62
C SER A 66 3.73 -7.30 -37.14
N TYR A 67 3.42 -6.27 -36.34
CA TYR A 67 3.64 -4.87 -36.74
C TYR A 67 5.13 -4.58 -37.05
N LEU A 68 6.04 -5.07 -36.19
CA LEU A 68 7.48 -4.93 -36.41
C LEU A 68 7.96 -5.65 -37.68
N THR A 69 7.40 -6.83 -37.98
CA THR A 69 7.73 -7.60 -39.19
C THR A 69 7.25 -6.91 -40.46
N GLU A 70 6.09 -6.26 -40.40
CA GLU A 70 5.52 -5.47 -41.49
C GLU A 70 6.17 -4.07 -41.64
N GLY A 71 7.16 -3.74 -40.80
CA GLY A 71 7.80 -2.43 -40.79
C GLY A 71 6.85 -1.28 -40.41
N ARG A 72 5.75 -1.59 -39.73
CA ARG A 72 4.77 -0.60 -39.25
C ARG A 72 5.07 -0.21 -37.82
N ASP A 73 4.67 1.00 -37.47
CA ASP A 73 4.68 1.45 -36.09
C ASP A 73 3.70 0.62 -35.25
N VAL A 74 4.19 0.12 -34.12
CA VAL A 74 3.39 -0.65 -33.18
C VAL A 74 2.40 0.30 -32.52
N PRO A 75 1.08 0.05 -32.62
CA PRO A 75 0.09 0.92 -32.02
C PRO A 75 0.24 0.94 -30.50
N GLU A 76 0.07 2.12 -29.91
CA GLU A 76 0.10 2.25 -28.46
C GLU A 76 -1.05 1.44 -27.83
N PRO A 77 -0.79 0.67 -26.76
CA PRO A 77 -1.81 -0.15 -26.15
C PRO A 77 -2.87 0.72 -25.47
N VAL A 78 -4.09 0.68 -26.00
CA VAL A 78 -5.25 1.32 -25.36
C VAL A 78 -5.48 0.67 -23.99
N PRO A 79 -5.68 1.45 -22.90
CA PRO A 79 -5.89 0.90 -21.57
C PRO A 79 -7.08 -0.07 -21.53
N THR A 80 -6.83 -1.35 -21.22
CA THR A 80 -7.87 -2.40 -21.05
C THR A 80 -8.80 -2.17 -19.85
N ARG A 81 -8.56 -1.12 -19.06
CA ARG A 81 -9.42 -0.67 -17.96
C ARG A 81 -9.68 0.81 -18.11
N GLY A 82 -10.93 1.20 -17.96
CA GLY A 82 -11.34 2.60 -17.90
C GLY A 82 -10.52 3.42 -16.90
N THR A 83 -10.41 4.69 -17.21
CA THR A 83 -9.54 5.67 -16.56
C THR A 83 -9.78 5.78 -15.06
N ILE A 84 -8.67 5.90 -14.31
CA ILE A 84 -8.70 6.01 -12.85
C ILE A 84 -8.70 7.49 -12.46
N TYR A 85 -9.89 8.07 -12.28
CA TYR A 85 -10.04 9.47 -11.86
C TYR A 85 -9.84 9.69 -10.34
N ALA A 86 -9.89 8.63 -9.53
CA ALA A 86 -9.76 8.75 -8.08
C ALA A 86 -9.32 7.47 -7.35
N TRP A 87 -8.79 7.63 -6.14
CA TRP A 87 -8.40 6.53 -5.27
C TRP A 87 -9.61 5.82 -4.64
N SER A 88 -10.06 4.75 -5.30
CA SER A 88 -11.23 3.99 -4.90
C SER A 88 -11.15 3.39 -3.48
N ALA A 89 -12.30 3.21 -2.83
CA ALA A 89 -12.40 2.53 -1.53
C ALA A 89 -11.86 1.08 -1.57
N LYS A 90 -11.99 0.41 -2.73
CA LYS A 90 -11.44 -0.92 -2.98
C LYS A 90 -9.91 -0.90 -2.98
N SER A 91 -9.30 0.09 -3.63
CA SER A 91 -7.84 0.26 -3.64
C SER A 91 -7.32 0.61 -2.23
N ARG A 92 -8.02 1.47 -1.48
CA ARG A 92 -7.74 1.76 -0.07
C ARG A 92 -7.71 0.50 0.81
N ALA A 93 -8.73 -0.35 0.71
CA ALA A 93 -8.78 -1.60 1.45
C ALA A 93 -7.64 -2.56 1.07
N ARG A 94 -7.25 -2.59 -0.22
CA ARG A 94 -6.12 -3.39 -0.70
C ARG A 94 -4.78 -2.87 -0.20
N LEU A 95 -4.58 -1.55 -0.16
CA LEU A 95 -3.39 -0.92 0.43
C LEU A 95 -3.20 -1.42 1.85
N VAL A 96 -4.26 -1.33 2.64
CA VAL A 96 -4.19 -1.65 4.08
C VAL A 96 -3.86 -3.11 4.29
N ALA A 97 -4.63 -3.97 3.63
CA ALA A 97 -4.42 -5.40 3.69
C ALA A 97 -2.98 -5.74 3.30
N ARG A 98 -2.47 -5.14 2.22
CA ARG A 98 -1.12 -5.41 1.73
C ARG A 98 -0.04 -4.87 2.67
N LEU A 99 -0.12 -3.62 3.10
CA LEU A 99 0.88 -3.02 3.98
C LEU A 99 0.93 -3.72 5.35
N SER A 100 -0.19 -4.22 5.85
CA SER A 100 -0.20 -5.06 7.06
C SER A 100 0.35 -6.48 6.85
N ASP A 101 0.42 -6.95 5.60
CA ASP A 101 0.97 -8.27 5.24
C ASP A 101 2.50 -8.23 5.04
N LEU A 102 3.12 -7.04 4.94
CA LEU A 102 4.55 -6.90 4.65
C LEU A 102 5.41 -7.20 5.88
N ASP A 103 6.58 -7.79 5.61
CA ASP A 103 7.68 -7.90 6.56
C ASP A 103 8.52 -6.62 6.54
N TYR A 104 8.49 -5.90 7.66
CA TYR A 104 9.21 -4.66 7.88
C TYR A 104 10.62 -4.87 8.47
N THR A 105 11.08 -6.11 8.64
CA THR A 105 12.45 -6.40 9.10
C THR A 105 13.50 -5.75 8.21
N ARG A 106 13.26 -5.69 6.90
CA ARG A 106 14.14 -4.97 5.94
C ARG A 106 14.16 -3.45 6.11
N LEU A 107 13.21 -2.89 6.85
CA LEU A 107 13.18 -1.46 7.17
C LEU A 107 13.81 -1.19 8.53
N TYR A 108 13.39 -1.91 9.57
CA TYR A 108 13.67 -1.56 10.96
C TYR A 108 14.54 -2.57 11.71
N GLY A 109 14.75 -3.75 11.12
CA GLY A 109 15.34 -4.88 11.80
C GLY A 109 16.74 -5.21 11.30
N ARG A 110 17.14 -6.42 11.67
CA ARG A 110 18.39 -7.04 11.29
C ARG A 110 18.07 -8.29 10.47
N TYR A 111 18.84 -8.53 9.42
CA TYR A 111 18.70 -9.71 8.58
C TYR A 111 20.05 -10.11 7.99
N ARG A 112 20.12 -11.32 7.43
CA ARG A 112 21.30 -11.88 6.79
C ARG A 112 21.09 -11.99 5.29
N THR A 113 22.10 -11.64 4.51
CA THR A 113 22.17 -11.90 3.07
C THR A 113 23.24 -12.95 2.82
N CYS A 114 22.85 -14.14 2.35
CA CYS A 114 23.81 -15.19 2.04
C CYS A 114 24.81 -14.70 0.96
N THR A 115 26.11 -14.88 1.20
CA THR A 115 27.15 -14.45 0.25
C THR A 115 27.23 -15.37 -0.97
N ASP A 116 26.82 -16.63 -0.82
CA ASP A 116 26.97 -17.64 -1.86
C ASP A 116 25.79 -17.65 -2.84
N CYS A 117 24.56 -17.38 -2.38
CA CYS A 117 23.36 -17.41 -3.23
C CYS A 117 22.51 -16.13 -3.17
N GLY A 118 22.91 -15.12 -2.42
CA GLY A 118 22.18 -13.85 -2.28
C GLY A 118 20.86 -13.96 -1.51
N THR A 119 20.50 -15.13 -0.96
CA THR A 119 19.23 -15.31 -0.25
C THR A 119 19.23 -14.55 1.06
N GLU A 120 18.24 -13.67 1.19
CA GLU A 120 17.98 -12.96 2.43
C GLU A 120 17.14 -13.79 3.39
N HIS A 121 17.54 -13.83 4.65
CA HIS A 121 16.94 -14.67 5.70
C HIS A 121 17.07 -14.02 7.08
N SER A 122 16.32 -14.54 8.05
CA SER A 122 16.32 -14.05 9.43
C SER A 122 17.73 -14.11 10.03
N ASP A 123 18.05 -13.12 10.84
CA ASP A 123 19.28 -13.08 11.63
C ASP A 123 19.40 -14.22 12.66
N GLN A 124 18.26 -14.80 13.05
CA GLN A 124 18.14 -15.96 13.95
C GLN A 124 18.54 -17.30 13.32
N LEU A 125 18.69 -17.34 11.99
CA LEU A 125 19.13 -18.55 11.29
C LEU A 125 20.65 -18.50 11.09
N ASP A 126 21.35 -19.52 11.55
CA ASP A 126 22.81 -19.63 11.41
C ASP A 126 23.24 -20.02 9.99
N HIS A 127 22.33 -20.61 9.21
CA HIS A 127 22.58 -21.06 7.84
C HIS A 127 21.50 -20.55 6.90
N CYS A 128 21.91 -20.29 5.66
CA CYS A 128 21.00 -19.88 4.61
C CYS A 128 19.94 -20.97 4.35
N PRO A 129 18.62 -20.67 4.41
CA PRO A 129 17.58 -21.67 4.20
C PRO A 129 17.54 -22.23 2.77
N ALA A 130 18.10 -21.52 1.79
CA ALA A 130 18.14 -21.97 0.39
C ALA A 130 19.31 -22.91 0.08
N CYS A 131 20.56 -22.53 0.37
CA CYS A 131 21.76 -23.31 0.02
C CYS A 131 22.49 -23.92 1.22
N ARG A 132 21.99 -23.73 2.45
CA ARG A 132 22.60 -24.17 3.72
C ARG A 132 23.98 -23.60 4.03
N SER A 133 24.47 -22.63 3.25
CA SER A 133 25.74 -21.97 3.55
C SER A 133 25.68 -21.22 4.88
N PRO A 134 26.72 -21.30 5.72
CA PRO A 134 26.86 -20.47 6.92
C PRO A 134 27.31 -19.04 6.59
N ARG A 135 27.76 -18.79 5.36
CA ARG A 135 28.34 -17.50 4.97
C ARG A 135 27.24 -16.50 4.62
N ALA A 136 27.16 -15.44 5.41
CA ALA A 136 26.22 -14.36 5.18
C ALA A 136 26.78 -13.01 5.65
N ALA A 137 26.48 -11.97 4.89
CA ALA A 137 26.64 -10.59 5.33
C ALA A 137 25.44 -10.22 6.22
N VAL A 138 25.72 -9.63 7.39
CA VAL A 138 24.68 -9.09 8.26
C VAL A 138 24.34 -7.68 7.80
N VAL A 139 23.05 -7.42 7.60
CA VAL A 139 22.51 -6.08 7.39
C VAL A 139 21.76 -5.69 8.65
N ASP A 140 22.21 -4.62 9.30
CA ASP A 140 21.58 -4.08 10.50
C ASP A 140 21.05 -2.67 10.24
N ARG A 141 19.74 -2.49 10.37
CA ARG A 141 19.05 -1.19 10.22
C ARG A 141 18.42 -0.71 11.54
N THR A 142 18.62 -1.44 12.64
CA THR A 142 18.01 -1.13 13.94
C THR A 142 18.44 0.23 14.49
N GLY A 143 19.65 0.69 14.18
CA GLY A 143 20.16 2.00 14.56
C GLY A 143 19.70 3.18 13.68
N ARG A 144 18.90 2.94 12.63
CA ARG A 144 18.43 4.01 11.73
C ARG A 144 17.09 4.55 12.19
N LEU A 145 16.93 5.87 12.17
CA LEU A 145 15.67 6.50 12.49
C LEU A 145 14.68 6.36 11.31
N PRO A 146 13.48 5.80 11.53
CA PRO A 146 12.42 5.83 10.53
C PRO A 146 12.06 7.26 10.15
N ALA A 147 11.82 7.50 8.86
CA ALA A 147 11.39 8.81 8.36
C ALA A 147 10.22 8.67 7.38
N MET A 148 9.32 9.65 7.43
CA MET A 148 8.37 9.93 6.35
C MET A 148 9.01 10.93 5.39
N LEU A 149 9.36 10.46 4.20
CA LEU A 149 9.80 11.31 3.11
C LEU A 149 8.60 11.84 2.35
N THR A 150 8.72 13.09 1.96
CA THR A 150 7.69 13.81 1.23
C THR A 150 8.34 14.46 0.01
N LEU A 151 7.83 14.19 -1.19
CA LEU A 151 8.36 14.74 -2.45
C LEU A 151 7.23 15.45 -3.20
N THR A 152 7.40 16.74 -3.48
CA THR A 152 6.45 17.54 -4.25
C THR A 152 7.13 18.22 -5.44
N TYR A 153 6.36 18.98 -6.21
CA TYR A 153 6.80 19.66 -7.42
C TYR A 153 6.86 21.19 -7.19
N PRO A 154 7.51 21.95 -8.10
CA PRO A 154 7.51 23.41 -8.12
C PRO A 154 6.10 24.03 -8.11
N GLY A 155 6.03 25.37 -8.05
CA GLY A 155 4.75 26.07 -8.13
C GLY A 155 4.06 25.81 -9.48
N ASP A 156 4.82 25.99 -10.55
CA ASP A 156 4.45 25.65 -11.93
C ASP A 156 4.78 24.19 -12.22
N TRP A 157 4.02 23.28 -11.62
CA TRP A 157 4.33 21.85 -11.65
C TRP A 157 3.99 21.19 -12.99
N LEU A 158 3.00 21.70 -13.74
CA LEU A 158 2.54 21.11 -15.00
C LEU A 158 3.64 21.10 -16.06
N THR A 159 4.45 22.16 -16.12
CA THR A 159 5.62 22.28 -16.99
C THR A 159 6.59 21.10 -16.88
N VAL A 160 6.68 20.47 -15.71
CA VAL A 160 7.61 19.37 -15.41
C VAL A 160 6.94 18.04 -15.08
N ALA A 161 5.61 18.04 -14.97
CA ALA A 161 4.81 16.86 -14.66
C ALA A 161 3.45 16.93 -15.38
N PRO A 162 3.46 17.01 -16.73
CA PRO A 162 2.24 17.15 -17.51
C PRO A 162 1.35 15.91 -17.42
N ASP A 163 1.95 14.75 -17.15
CA ASP A 163 1.27 13.47 -17.07
C ASP A 163 1.79 12.59 -15.93
N ALA A 164 1.07 11.50 -15.66
CA ALA A 164 1.42 10.57 -14.59
C ALA A 164 2.67 9.73 -14.88
N GLU A 165 2.94 9.40 -16.13
CA GLU A 165 4.10 8.61 -16.53
C GLU A 165 5.39 9.37 -16.20
N THR A 166 5.45 10.67 -16.54
CA THR A 166 6.52 11.60 -16.21
C THR A 166 6.77 11.61 -14.70
N VAL A 167 5.71 11.67 -13.89
CA VAL A 167 5.83 11.63 -12.42
C VAL A 167 6.39 10.30 -11.92
N LYS A 168 5.99 9.16 -12.51
CA LYS A 168 6.57 7.86 -12.17
C LYS A 168 8.04 7.78 -12.61
N ARG A 169 8.38 8.30 -13.80
CA ARG A 169 9.75 8.36 -14.32
C ARG A 169 10.66 9.13 -13.37
N HIS A 170 10.23 10.27 -12.85
CA HIS A 170 10.96 11.02 -11.82
C HIS A 170 11.18 10.18 -10.54
N PHE A 171 10.12 9.54 -10.04
CA PHE A 171 10.23 8.70 -8.84
C PHE A 171 11.20 7.52 -9.03
N TRP A 172 11.20 6.89 -10.22
CA TRP A 172 12.15 5.82 -10.55
C TRP A 172 13.58 6.34 -10.70
N ALA A 173 13.77 7.53 -11.27
CA ALA A 173 15.07 8.18 -11.32
C ALA A 173 15.63 8.43 -9.91
N LEU A 174 14.78 8.86 -8.97
CA LEU A 174 15.18 9.01 -7.56
C LEU A 174 15.60 7.67 -6.96
N CYS A 175 14.83 6.61 -7.18
CA CYS A 175 15.17 5.27 -6.67
C CYS A 175 16.55 4.81 -7.19
N LYS A 176 16.82 5.02 -8.49
CA LYS A 176 18.11 4.68 -9.11
C LYS A 176 19.26 5.53 -8.56
N ARG A 177 19.05 6.83 -8.37
CA ARG A 177 20.06 7.74 -7.79
C ARG A 177 20.34 7.43 -6.32
N TYR A 178 19.31 7.09 -5.55
CA TYR A 178 19.45 6.62 -4.17
C TYR A 178 20.37 5.40 -4.11
N GLU A 179 20.10 4.40 -4.95
CA GLU A 179 20.85 3.15 -4.99
C GLU A 179 22.32 3.36 -5.35
N ARG A 180 22.60 4.20 -6.34
CA ARG A 180 23.98 4.57 -6.71
C ARG A 180 24.72 5.35 -5.62
N THR A 181 24.04 6.27 -4.94
CA THR A 181 24.67 7.15 -3.95
C THR A 181 24.96 6.42 -2.65
N TRP A 182 24.01 5.62 -2.18
CA TRP A 182 24.04 5.04 -0.84
C TRP A 182 24.43 3.57 -0.83
N GLY A 183 24.63 2.95 -2.00
CA GLY A 183 25.01 1.54 -2.13
C GLY A 183 23.91 0.56 -1.72
N GLU A 184 22.67 1.03 -1.55
CA GLU A 184 21.52 0.22 -1.15
C GLU A 184 20.24 0.74 -1.80
N PRO A 185 19.25 -0.12 -2.08
CA PRO A 185 18.00 0.32 -2.69
C PRO A 185 17.15 1.13 -1.70
N LEU A 186 16.34 2.04 -2.23
CA LEU A 186 15.25 2.67 -1.44
C LEU A 186 14.21 1.59 -1.10
N ILE A 187 14.05 1.29 0.19
CA ILE A 187 13.10 0.30 0.71
C ILE A 187 11.93 1.03 1.37
N GLY A 188 10.70 0.56 1.13
CA GLY A 188 9.54 0.98 1.90
C GLY A 188 8.25 1.15 1.10
N PRO A 189 7.11 1.35 1.79
CA PRO A 189 5.87 1.70 1.17
C PRO A 189 5.87 3.15 0.68
N TRP A 190 5.19 3.39 -0.43
CA TRP A 190 4.97 4.73 -0.98
C TRP A 190 3.51 4.92 -1.38
N LYS A 191 3.08 6.19 -1.38
CA LYS A 191 1.76 6.61 -1.83
C LYS A 191 1.86 7.94 -2.57
N LEU A 192 1.11 8.01 -3.67
CA LEU A 192 0.87 9.21 -4.44
C LEU A 192 -0.43 9.86 -3.97
N GLU A 193 -0.34 11.15 -3.68
CA GLU A 193 -1.42 12.05 -3.37
C GLU A 193 -1.27 13.33 -4.19
N PHE A 194 -2.28 14.19 -4.16
CA PHE A 194 -2.26 15.47 -4.87
C PHE A 194 -2.42 16.63 -3.88
N GLN A 195 -1.68 17.71 -4.07
CA GLN A 195 -1.85 18.94 -3.31
C GLN A 195 -3.12 19.67 -3.77
N ARG A 196 -3.54 20.72 -3.03
CA ARG A 196 -4.77 21.45 -3.37
C ARG A 196 -4.69 22.12 -4.74
N ARG A 197 -3.47 22.48 -5.17
CA ARG A 197 -3.14 23.01 -6.50
C ARG A 197 -2.99 21.95 -7.60
N GLY A 198 -3.36 20.70 -7.35
CA GLY A 198 -3.18 19.58 -8.29
C GLY A 198 -1.79 18.93 -8.26
N ALA A 199 -0.75 19.63 -7.79
CA ALA A 199 0.62 19.12 -7.81
C ALA A 199 0.76 17.71 -7.17
N PRO A 200 1.37 16.74 -7.88
CA PRO A 200 1.65 15.40 -7.38
C PRO A 200 2.51 15.41 -6.13
N HIS A 201 2.30 14.42 -5.27
CA HIS A 201 2.95 14.35 -3.96
C HIS A 201 3.21 12.90 -3.52
N PHE A 202 4.47 12.52 -3.38
CA PHE A 202 4.83 11.21 -2.85
C PHE A 202 5.04 11.28 -1.34
N HIS A 203 4.39 10.36 -0.62
CA HIS A 203 4.72 10.00 0.75
C HIS A 203 5.42 8.65 0.74
N ILE A 204 6.60 8.55 1.36
CA ILE A 204 7.41 7.33 1.38
C ILE A 204 7.87 7.11 2.81
N SER A 205 7.55 5.95 3.39
CA SER A 205 8.09 5.59 4.70
C SER A 205 9.33 4.75 4.50
N THR A 206 10.46 5.17 5.07
CA THR A 206 11.73 4.44 4.94
C THR A 206 12.62 4.63 6.17
N THR A 207 13.77 3.97 6.21
CA THR A 207 14.86 4.21 7.15
C THR A 207 16.07 4.77 6.40
N PRO A 208 16.12 6.10 6.19
CA PRO A 208 17.14 6.71 5.37
C PRO A 208 18.54 6.48 5.97
N PRO A 209 19.60 6.58 5.16
CA PRO A 209 20.97 6.52 5.64
C PRO A 209 21.24 7.71 6.57
N MET A 210 21.96 7.47 7.66
CA MET A 210 22.27 8.49 8.67
C MET A 210 23.62 9.18 8.45
N GLY A 211 24.33 8.82 7.36
CA GLY A 211 25.67 9.34 7.04
C GLY A 211 25.65 10.54 6.08
N PHE A 212 26.85 10.92 5.65
CA PHE A 212 27.07 11.98 4.67
C PHE A 212 27.46 11.39 3.31
N THR A 213 27.17 12.12 2.24
CA THR A 213 27.59 11.79 0.87
C THR A 213 28.11 13.04 0.17
N SER A 214 28.88 12.87 -0.90
CA SER A 214 29.35 13.97 -1.75
C SER A 214 28.38 14.20 -2.90
N VAL A 215 27.95 15.43 -3.11
CA VAL A 215 27.10 15.83 -4.24
C VAL A 215 27.55 17.17 -4.80
N TYR A 216 27.38 17.36 -6.11
CA TYR A 216 27.58 18.67 -6.73
C TYR A 216 26.44 19.62 -6.33
N ASP A 217 26.79 20.76 -5.73
CA ASP A 217 25.85 21.82 -5.37
C ASP A 217 25.92 22.91 -6.45
N PRO A 218 24.89 23.03 -7.31
CA PRO A 218 24.91 23.98 -8.41
C PRO A 218 24.86 25.44 -7.97
N ASP A 219 24.36 25.76 -6.77
CA ASP A 219 24.39 27.15 -6.26
C ASP A 219 25.79 27.52 -5.79
N ALA A 220 26.51 26.55 -5.22
CA ALA A 220 27.87 26.76 -4.73
C ALA A 220 28.95 26.52 -5.80
N GLY A 221 28.58 25.97 -6.96
CA GLY A 221 29.50 25.62 -8.06
C GLY A 221 30.57 24.59 -7.67
N ARG A 222 30.33 23.76 -6.63
CA ARG A 222 31.33 22.82 -6.09
C ARG A 222 30.71 21.58 -5.49
N ILE A 223 31.53 20.53 -5.34
CA ILE A 223 31.14 19.33 -4.60
C ILE A 223 31.14 19.64 -3.10
N ARG A 224 30.09 19.21 -2.40
CA ARG A 224 29.94 19.34 -0.95
C ARG A 224 29.61 18.00 -0.32
N SER A 225 30.15 17.77 0.87
CA SER A 225 29.68 16.71 1.76
C SER A 225 28.38 17.16 2.42
N VAL A 226 27.31 16.40 2.24
CA VAL A 226 25.95 16.73 2.68
C VAL A 226 25.29 15.55 3.36
N ASP A 227 24.35 15.84 4.26
CA ASP A 227 23.51 14.81 4.88
C ASP A 227 22.43 14.31 3.92
N PHE A 228 21.66 13.30 4.35
CA PHE A 228 20.58 12.74 3.54
C PHE A 228 19.50 13.76 3.15
N ARG A 229 19.15 14.70 4.03
CA ARG A 229 18.07 15.67 3.78
C ARG A 229 18.49 16.64 2.66
N ALA A 230 19.70 17.17 2.75
CA ALA A 230 20.26 18.06 1.74
C ALA A 230 20.48 17.31 0.42
N TRP A 231 21.00 16.07 0.46
CA TRP A 231 21.12 15.23 -0.74
C TRP A 231 19.77 15.00 -1.42
N LEU A 232 18.72 14.68 -0.66
CA LEU A 232 17.38 14.43 -1.19
C LEU A 232 16.80 15.68 -1.87
N SER A 233 16.95 16.84 -1.24
CA SER A 233 16.51 18.14 -1.78
C SER A 233 17.21 18.46 -3.10
N LEU A 234 18.54 18.37 -3.15
CA LEU A 234 19.33 18.63 -4.35
C LEU A 234 18.98 17.65 -5.48
N THR A 235 18.97 16.35 -5.15
CA THR A 235 18.72 15.28 -6.12
C THR A 235 17.31 15.36 -6.69
N TRP A 236 16.31 15.66 -5.87
CA TRP A 236 14.92 15.75 -6.35
C TRP A 236 14.70 16.98 -7.24
N ALA A 237 15.27 18.13 -6.89
CA ALA A 237 15.21 19.33 -7.72
C ALA A 237 15.91 19.11 -9.08
N GLU A 238 17.02 18.38 -9.09
CA GLU A 238 17.74 18.05 -10.32
C GLU A 238 16.99 17.01 -11.18
N ILE A 239 16.31 16.03 -10.58
CA ILE A 239 15.46 15.09 -11.32
C ILE A 239 14.29 15.82 -11.98
N VAL A 240 13.64 16.72 -11.25
CA VAL A 240 12.47 17.46 -11.76
C VAL A 240 12.89 18.52 -12.78
N ALA A 241 14.09 19.09 -12.65
CA ALA A 241 14.77 19.90 -13.66
C ALA A 241 13.93 21.03 -14.27
N HIS A 242 13.13 21.75 -13.46
CA HIS A 242 12.28 22.83 -13.98
C HIS A 242 13.07 23.84 -14.81
N PRO A 243 12.65 24.24 -16.03
CA PRO A 243 13.44 25.09 -16.93
C PRO A 243 13.72 26.48 -16.33
N ASP A 244 12.73 27.10 -15.69
CA ASP A 244 12.90 28.34 -14.93
C ASP A 244 13.77 28.12 -13.67
N ALA A 245 14.86 28.89 -13.58
CA ALA A 245 15.84 28.84 -12.49
C ALA A 245 15.25 29.22 -11.12
N GLU A 246 14.31 30.17 -11.06
CA GLU A 246 13.69 30.60 -9.80
C GLU A 246 12.70 29.55 -9.30
N GLN A 247 11.92 28.94 -10.19
CA GLN A 247 11.08 27.78 -9.85
C GLN A 247 11.94 26.62 -9.32
N ARG A 248 13.07 26.35 -9.98
CA ARG A 248 14.04 25.32 -9.56
C ARG A 248 14.63 25.63 -8.19
N ARG A 249 15.01 26.89 -7.92
CA ARG A 249 15.54 27.34 -6.62
C ARG A 249 14.51 27.16 -5.51
N ARG A 250 13.27 27.62 -5.69
CA ARG A 250 12.17 27.45 -4.72
C ARG A 250 11.86 25.98 -4.46
N HIS A 251 11.84 25.17 -5.52
CA HIS A 251 11.60 23.74 -5.43
C HIS A 251 12.72 23.02 -4.68
N ARG A 252 13.98 23.42 -4.82
CA ARG A 252 15.05 22.87 -3.97
C ARG A 252 14.79 23.12 -2.49
N LEU A 253 14.40 24.35 -2.12
CA LEU A 253 14.18 24.73 -0.73
C LEU A 253 12.97 24.06 -0.08
N ALA A 254 11.90 23.82 -0.83
CA ALA A 254 10.61 23.38 -0.29
C ALA A 254 10.01 22.11 -0.93
N GLY A 255 10.69 21.53 -1.92
CA GLY A 255 10.21 20.41 -2.73
C GLY A 255 10.32 19.04 -2.05
N THR A 256 11.03 18.97 -0.92
CA THR A 256 11.21 17.73 -0.16
C THR A 256 11.01 17.95 1.33
N GLY A 257 10.56 16.91 2.03
CA GLY A 257 10.46 16.88 3.48
C GLY A 257 10.96 15.54 4.03
N VAL A 258 11.68 15.58 5.15
CA VAL A 258 12.16 14.41 5.89
C VAL A 258 11.69 14.54 7.33
N ASP A 259 10.67 13.76 7.71
CA ASP A 259 10.03 13.81 9.03
C ASP A 259 10.29 12.52 9.82
N TYR A 260 11.25 12.57 10.74
CA TYR A 260 11.58 11.46 11.64
C TYR A 260 10.54 11.25 12.75
N ALA A 261 9.88 12.32 13.21
CA ALA A 261 8.89 12.23 14.27
C ALA A 261 7.64 11.47 13.79
N GLU A 262 7.23 11.70 12.55
CA GLU A 262 6.17 10.93 11.93
C GLU A 262 6.62 9.50 11.60
N GLY A 263 7.85 9.33 11.09
CA GLY A 263 8.42 8.00 10.82
C GLY A 263 8.40 7.08 12.04
N LEU A 264 8.78 7.59 13.22
CA LEU A 264 8.78 6.82 14.48
C LEU A 264 7.40 6.28 14.87
N LYS A 265 6.30 6.88 14.41
CA LYS A 265 4.94 6.41 14.67
C LYS A 265 4.55 5.22 13.78
N LEU A 266 5.30 4.97 12.71
CA LEU A 266 4.97 4.05 11.61
C LEU A 266 5.80 2.75 11.63
N THR A 267 6.32 2.37 12.80
CA THR A 267 7.08 1.13 12.99
C THR A 267 6.19 -0.12 13.12
N ASP A 268 4.91 0.05 13.48
CA ASP A 268 3.91 -1.03 13.57
C ASP A 268 3.18 -1.23 12.22
N PRO A 269 3.04 -2.47 11.71
CA PRO A 269 2.41 -2.76 10.41
C PRO A 269 0.97 -2.24 10.28
N ARG A 270 0.20 -2.25 11.38
CA ARG A 270 -1.17 -1.74 11.39
C ARG A 270 -1.18 -0.21 11.39
N ARG A 271 -0.32 0.47 12.15
CA ARG A 271 -0.17 1.93 12.14
C ARG A 271 0.28 2.42 10.76
N MET A 272 1.28 1.77 10.17
CA MET A 272 1.74 2.02 8.80
C MET A 272 0.57 1.94 7.81
N ALA A 273 -0.16 0.82 7.82
CA ALA A 273 -1.30 0.61 6.94
C ALA A 273 -2.41 1.66 7.14
N VAL A 274 -2.73 2.01 8.40
CA VAL A 274 -3.77 2.98 8.75
C VAL A 274 -3.40 4.40 8.32
N TYR A 275 -2.13 4.78 8.51
CA TYR A 275 -1.58 6.07 8.13
C TYR A 275 -1.70 6.29 6.62
N PHE A 276 -1.14 5.38 5.82
CA PHE A 276 -1.18 5.48 4.36
C PHE A 276 -2.60 5.37 3.81
N ALA A 277 -3.47 4.58 4.44
CA ALA A 277 -4.88 4.52 4.08
C ALA A 277 -5.65 5.82 4.34
N LYS A 278 -5.10 6.68 5.21
CA LYS A 278 -5.81 7.79 5.85
C LYS A 278 -7.16 7.32 6.39
N TYR A 279 -7.18 6.17 7.06
CA TYR A 279 -8.41 5.59 7.59
C TYR A 279 -9.02 6.50 8.66
N GLY A 280 -9.97 7.34 8.25
CA GLY A 280 -10.69 8.23 9.17
C GLY A 280 -10.70 9.70 8.75
N THR A 281 -9.95 10.12 7.71
CA THR A 281 -10.07 11.48 7.18
C THR A 281 -11.26 11.57 6.23
N ALA A 282 -12.48 11.56 6.78
CA ALA A 282 -13.62 12.15 6.10
C ALA A 282 -13.58 13.66 6.37
N GLY A 283 -13.36 14.49 5.34
CA GLY A 283 -13.19 15.94 5.52
C GLY A 283 -12.43 16.58 4.36
N GLY A 284 -12.10 17.88 4.50
CA GLY A 284 -11.56 18.77 3.45
C GLY A 284 -10.18 18.41 2.84
N LYS A 285 -9.71 17.17 2.98
CA LYS A 285 -8.51 16.61 2.34
C LYS A 285 -8.83 15.49 1.33
N GLU A 286 -10.10 15.24 1.03
CA GLU A 286 -10.49 14.22 0.05
C GLU A 286 -9.98 14.52 -1.38
N TYR A 287 -9.75 15.80 -1.69
CA TYR A 287 -9.10 16.25 -2.94
C TYR A 287 -7.75 15.56 -3.19
N GLN A 288 -7.03 15.15 -2.13
CA GLN A 288 -5.71 14.52 -2.24
C GLN A 288 -5.75 13.13 -2.91
N HIS A 289 -6.95 12.64 -3.20
CA HIS A 289 -7.23 11.34 -3.78
C HIS A 289 -7.91 11.44 -5.14
N LEU A 290 -8.15 12.65 -5.62
CA LEU A 290 -8.68 12.93 -6.94
C LEU A 290 -7.52 13.25 -7.87
N VAL A 291 -7.56 12.69 -9.07
CA VAL A 291 -6.58 13.01 -10.10
C VAL A 291 -6.83 14.44 -10.59
N PRO A 292 -5.77 15.24 -10.83
CA PRO A 292 -5.91 16.57 -11.40
C PRO A 292 -6.62 16.50 -12.75
N ARG A 293 -7.46 17.50 -13.04
CA ARG A 293 -8.22 17.55 -14.30
C ARG A 293 -7.28 17.56 -15.51
N GLU A 294 -6.12 18.18 -15.35
CA GLU A 294 -5.06 18.32 -16.34
C GLU A 294 -4.45 16.97 -16.75
N TRP A 295 -4.60 15.93 -15.91
CA TRP A 295 -4.23 14.54 -16.26
C TRP A 295 -5.42 13.72 -16.74
N CYS A 296 -6.60 14.34 -16.78
CA CYS A 296 -7.87 13.75 -17.18
C CYS A 296 -8.38 14.47 -18.44
N SER A 297 -7.54 14.56 -19.49
CA SER A 297 -7.95 15.04 -20.81
C SER A 297 -8.66 13.96 -21.60
N ALA A 298 -9.99 13.96 -21.57
CA ALA A 298 -10.74 13.41 -22.69
C ALA A 298 -10.71 14.47 -23.79
N VAL A 299 -10.32 14.09 -24.99
CA VAL A 299 -10.48 14.95 -26.16
C VAL A 299 -11.62 14.40 -26.99
N LEU A 300 -12.32 15.28 -27.69
CA LEU A 300 -13.18 14.88 -28.79
C LEU A 300 -12.29 14.74 -30.02
N VAL A 301 -12.41 13.62 -30.73
CA VAL A 301 -11.82 13.44 -32.04
C VAL A 301 -12.94 13.57 -33.05
N CYS A 302 -12.86 14.60 -33.89
CA CYS A 302 -13.89 14.84 -34.90
C CYS A 302 -13.99 13.64 -35.86
N ASP A 303 -15.20 13.12 -36.04
CA ASP A 303 -15.44 11.97 -36.91
C ASP A 303 -15.21 12.33 -38.40
N ASP A 304 -15.39 13.60 -38.75
CA ASP A 304 -15.28 14.09 -40.14
C ASP A 304 -13.85 14.45 -40.56
N CYS A 305 -13.10 15.13 -39.69
CA CYS A 305 -11.76 15.64 -40.04
C CYS A 305 -10.62 15.04 -39.21
N GLY A 306 -10.92 14.27 -38.16
CA GLY A 306 -9.94 13.65 -37.28
C GLY A 306 -9.19 14.63 -36.37
N ALA A 307 -9.59 15.91 -36.32
CA ALA A 307 -8.99 16.89 -35.42
C ALA A 307 -9.33 16.59 -33.95
N GLU A 308 -8.33 16.69 -33.07
CA GLU A 308 -8.50 16.58 -31.62
C GLU A 308 -8.88 17.95 -31.02
N PHE A 309 -9.95 18.02 -30.22
CA PHE A 309 -10.39 19.26 -29.59
C PHE A 309 -10.95 19.04 -28.17
N ASP A 310 -11.08 20.13 -27.40
CA ASP A 310 -11.52 20.08 -25.99
C ASP A 310 -12.91 19.46 -25.87
N ALA A 311 -13.10 18.53 -24.92
CA ALA A 311 -14.38 17.89 -24.66
C ALA A 311 -15.48 18.84 -24.13
N ASP A 312 -15.12 20.06 -23.72
CA ASP A 312 -16.07 21.13 -23.37
C ASP A 312 -16.54 21.94 -24.60
N SER A 313 -16.01 21.69 -25.81
CA SER A 313 -16.43 22.39 -27.03
C SER A 313 -17.63 21.71 -27.68
N ASP A 314 -18.64 22.50 -28.07
CA ASP A 314 -19.87 22.00 -28.70
C ASP A 314 -19.70 21.67 -30.21
N GLU A 315 -18.66 22.20 -30.87
CA GLU A 315 -18.36 21.98 -32.29
C GLU A 315 -16.85 21.91 -32.54
N CYS A 316 -16.44 21.12 -33.54
CA CYS A 316 -15.05 21.00 -33.95
C CYS A 316 -14.54 22.35 -34.48
N PRO A 317 -13.49 22.95 -33.89
CA PRO A 317 -13.00 24.28 -34.30
C PRO A 317 -12.46 24.35 -35.73
N ASP A 318 -12.04 23.21 -36.28
CA ASP A 318 -11.38 23.16 -37.59
C ASP A 318 -12.36 22.98 -38.75
N CYS A 319 -13.47 22.27 -38.54
CA CYS A 319 -14.43 21.95 -39.60
C CYS A 319 -15.90 22.27 -39.27
N GLY A 320 -16.21 22.66 -38.03
CA GLY A 320 -17.57 22.96 -37.56
C GLY A 320 -18.47 21.74 -37.39
N SER A 321 -17.91 20.53 -37.40
CA SER A 321 -18.69 19.30 -37.18
C SER A 321 -19.09 19.15 -35.71
N PHE A 322 -20.29 18.63 -35.49
CA PHE A 322 -20.81 18.25 -34.16
C PHE A 322 -20.52 16.79 -33.83
N ASP A 323 -20.11 16.00 -34.84
CA ASP A 323 -19.86 14.57 -34.70
C ASP A 323 -18.40 14.36 -34.29
N ALA A 324 -18.23 13.84 -33.07
CA ALA A 324 -16.92 13.53 -32.53
C ALA A 324 -16.97 12.38 -31.52
N GLU A 325 -16.03 11.46 -31.63
CA GLU A 325 -15.80 10.41 -30.66
C GLU A 325 -15.02 10.96 -29.46
N LEU A 326 -15.54 10.74 -28.25
CA LEU A 326 -14.81 11.05 -27.03
C LEU A 326 -13.71 10.00 -26.81
N ILE A 327 -12.46 10.36 -27.13
CA ILE A 327 -11.31 9.52 -26.89
C ILE A 327 -10.67 9.92 -25.57
N ASP A 328 -10.64 8.97 -24.65
CA ASP A 328 -9.92 9.11 -23.40
C ASP A 328 -8.44 8.77 -23.61
N HIS A 329 -7.62 9.78 -23.95
CA HIS A 329 -6.17 9.62 -24.07
C HIS A 329 -5.48 9.41 -22.71
N THR A 330 -6.23 9.37 -21.61
CA THR A 330 -5.61 9.43 -20.30
C THR A 330 -5.07 8.08 -19.88
N SER A 331 -3.75 8.02 -19.85
CA SER A 331 -3.06 7.15 -18.92
C SER A 331 -3.32 7.71 -17.51
N GLY A 332 -4.45 7.31 -16.88
CA GLY A 332 -4.69 7.61 -15.47
C GLY A 332 -3.45 7.28 -14.62
N PRO A 333 -3.34 7.72 -13.35
CA PRO A 333 -2.07 7.79 -12.60
C PRO A 333 -1.37 6.45 -12.28
N GLY A 334 -1.89 5.36 -12.84
CA GLY A 334 -1.51 4.00 -12.57
C GLY A 334 -1.83 3.67 -11.12
N ARG A 335 -0.81 3.19 -10.41
CA ARG A 335 -0.95 2.88 -8.98
C ARG A 335 -0.78 4.14 -8.13
N PHE A 336 -1.78 4.41 -7.31
CA PHE A 336 -1.74 5.40 -6.23
C PHE A 336 -0.79 5.00 -5.08
N TRP A 337 -0.37 3.74 -5.00
CA TRP A 337 0.48 3.26 -3.93
C TRP A 337 1.24 2.01 -4.34
N GLY A 338 2.33 1.74 -3.62
CA GLY A 338 3.13 0.54 -3.80
C GLY A 338 4.10 0.35 -2.64
N TYR A 339 4.99 -0.60 -2.80
CA TYR A 339 6.09 -0.85 -1.87
C TYR A 339 7.30 -1.32 -2.67
N ARG A 340 8.49 -0.98 -2.19
CA ARG A 340 9.77 -1.38 -2.80
C ARG A 340 10.62 -2.10 -1.76
N GLY A 341 11.29 -3.18 -2.15
CA GLY A 341 12.19 -3.94 -1.28
C GLY A 341 11.51 -4.67 -0.10
N LEU A 342 10.18 -4.65 0.01
CA LEU A 342 9.43 -5.37 1.04
C LEU A 342 8.74 -6.60 0.45
N ARG A 343 8.59 -7.65 1.26
CA ARG A 343 7.93 -8.89 0.86
C ARG A 343 6.74 -9.18 1.78
N PRO A 344 5.60 -9.64 1.25
CA PRO A 344 4.53 -10.12 2.09
C PRO A 344 4.95 -11.41 2.79
N VAL A 345 4.63 -11.56 4.07
CA VAL A 345 4.83 -12.81 4.81
C VAL A 345 3.47 -13.29 5.31
N LEU A 346 3.05 -14.41 4.75
CA LEU A 346 1.72 -14.99 4.92
C LEU A 346 1.90 -16.44 5.36
N ALA A 347 1.36 -16.80 6.52
CA ALA A 347 1.11 -18.18 6.88
C ALA A 347 -0.36 -18.49 6.56
N VAL A 348 -0.58 -19.36 5.57
CA VAL A 348 -1.92 -19.74 5.11
C VAL A 348 -2.25 -21.12 5.66
N ARG A 349 -3.42 -21.24 6.30
CA ARG A 349 -3.93 -22.51 6.83
C ARG A 349 -5.28 -22.81 6.19
N GLN A 350 -5.36 -23.94 5.49
CA GLN A 350 -6.62 -24.45 4.94
C GLN A 350 -7.44 -25.08 6.07
N VAL A 351 -8.70 -24.69 6.17
CA VAL A 351 -9.61 -25.09 7.26
C VAL A 351 -10.93 -25.57 6.69
N THR A 352 -11.69 -26.35 7.46
CA THR A 352 -13.04 -26.74 7.06
C THR A 352 -13.96 -25.52 6.98
N PRO A 353 -15.06 -25.55 6.18
CA PRO A 353 -16.02 -24.46 6.12
C PRO A 353 -16.56 -24.04 7.50
N ALA A 354 -16.83 -25.01 8.38
CA ALA A 354 -17.31 -24.76 9.74
C ALA A 354 -16.32 -23.90 10.56
N VAL A 355 -15.05 -24.30 10.57
CA VAL A 355 -13.96 -23.57 11.24
C VAL A 355 -13.79 -22.17 10.65
N GLY A 356 -13.80 -22.06 9.32
CA GLY A 356 -13.70 -20.78 8.62
C GLY A 356 -14.84 -19.81 8.98
N ILE A 357 -16.07 -20.31 9.02
CA ILE A 357 -17.25 -19.51 9.42
C ILE A 357 -17.16 -19.08 10.89
N GLN A 358 -16.76 -19.99 11.79
CA GLN A 358 -16.60 -19.69 13.21
C GLN A 358 -15.51 -18.65 13.44
N ALA A 359 -14.34 -18.80 12.82
CA ALA A 359 -13.26 -17.82 12.86
C ALA A 359 -13.73 -16.44 12.37
N GLY A 360 -14.47 -16.41 11.25
CA GLY A 360 -15.07 -15.18 10.73
C GLY A 360 -16.06 -14.51 11.69
N ARG A 361 -16.85 -15.30 12.45
CA ARG A 361 -17.77 -14.79 13.48
C ARG A 361 -17.01 -14.20 14.67
N VAL A 362 -15.96 -14.87 15.14
CA VAL A 362 -15.09 -14.42 16.25
C VAL A 362 -14.41 -13.10 15.86
N LEU A 363 -13.77 -13.05 14.70
CA LEU A 363 -13.12 -11.84 14.19
C LEU A 363 -14.10 -10.68 14.03
N ARG A 364 -15.31 -10.94 13.53
CA ARG A 364 -16.35 -9.90 13.45
C ARG A 364 -16.77 -9.41 14.84
N ARG A 365 -16.91 -10.29 15.83
CA ARG A 365 -17.25 -9.93 17.21
C ARG A 365 -16.15 -9.11 17.86
N TRP A 366 -14.90 -9.56 17.76
CA TRP A 366 -13.72 -8.83 18.22
C TRP A 366 -13.61 -7.46 17.55
N TYR A 367 -13.82 -7.37 16.23
CA TYR A 367 -13.76 -6.09 15.54
C TYR A 367 -14.88 -5.14 16.00
N ARG A 368 -16.10 -5.65 16.21
CA ARG A 368 -17.23 -4.87 16.76
C ARG A 368 -16.95 -4.36 18.17
N SER A 369 -16.22 -5.11 19.00
CA SER A 369 -15.87 -4.68 20.36
C SER A 369 -14.94 -3.45 20.36
N LYS A 370 -14.18 -3.23 19.29
CA LYS A 370 -13.37 -2.01 19.11
C LYS A 370 -14.19 -0.74 18.83
N ARG A 371 -15.53 -0.86 18.65
CA ARG A 371 -16.47 0.27 18.46
C ARG A 371 -16.06 1.27 17.38
N LEU A 372 -15.36 0.79 16.34
CA LEU A 372 -14.87 1.65 15.27
C LEU A 372 -16.03 2.19 14.42
N THR A 373 -16.07 3.50 14.24
CA THR A 373 -17.04 4.20 13.41
C THR A 373 -16.38 4.78 12.16
N LYS A 374 -17.18 5.08 11.14
CA LYS A 374 -16.78 5.89 9.98
C LYS A 374 -17.79 7.01 9.80
N GLN A 375 -17.33 8.19 9.41
CA GLN A 375 -18.21 9.24 8.91
C GLN A 375 -18.61 8.92 7.47
N ILE A 376 -19.87 9.14 7.15
CA ILE A 376 -20.43 9.08 5.81
C ILE A 376 -21.26 10.33 5.59
N THR A 377 -21.28 10.82 4.36
CA THR A 377 -22.28 11.79 3.90
C THR A 377 -23.49 11.00 3.43
N VAL A 378 -24.67 11.36 3.92
CA VAL A 378 -25.93 10.75 3.51
C VAL A 378 -26.81 11.86 2.98
N GLU A 379 -27.28 11.70 1.74
CA GLU A 379 -28.31 12.56 1.18
C GLU A 379 -29.61 12.39 1.96
N ARG A 380 -30.22 13.52 2.30
CA ARG A 380 -31.49 13.59 3.00
C ARG A 380 -32.39 14.52 2.20
N VAL A 381 -33.62 14.08 2.00
CA VAL A 381 -34.65 14.91 1.38
C VAL A 381 -35.47 15.54 2.50
N GLU A 382 -35.55 16.86 2.49
CA GLU A 382 -36.48 17.60 3.33
C GLU A 382 -37.90 17.38 2.79
N ARG A 383 -38.77 16.73 3.59
CA ARG A 383 -40.09 16.26 3.13
C ARG A 383 -41.05 17.39 2.75
N SER A 384 -40.90 18.57 3.35
CA SER A 384 -41.76 19.74 3.10
C SER A 384 -41.38 20.50 1.84
N THR A 385 -40.11 20.51 1.46
CA THR A 385 -39.59 21.35 0.36
C THR A 385 -39.05 20.53 -0.81
N GLY A 386 -38.90 19.22 -0.66
CA GLY A 386 -38.24 18.35 -1.64
C GLY A 386 -36.73 18.57 -1.76
N ARG A 387 -36.14 19.51 -0.99
CA ARG A 387 -34.72 19.84 -1.09
C ARG A 387 -33.84 18.69 -0.60
N VAL A 388 -32.91 18.27 -1.44
CA VAL A 388 -31.87 17.30 -1.07
C VAL A 388 -30.73 18.05 -0.40
N TYR A 389 -30.37 17.65 0.82
CA TYR A 389 -29.22 18.16 1.53
C TYR A 389 -28.34 17.03 2.05
N ASN A 390 -27.05 17.32 2.19
CA ASN A 390 -26.05 16.34 2.61
C ASN A 390 -25.82 16.40 4.12
N ARG A 391 -26.11 15.32 4.85
CA ARG A 391 -25.86 15.22 6.30
C ARG A 391 -24.68 14.30 6.60
N ARG A 392 -23.67 14.84 7.29
CA ARG A 392 -22.58 14.03 7.85
C ARG A 392 -23.08 13.21 9.03
N THR A 393 -22.98 11.88 8.95
CA THR A 393 -23.41 10.94 10.00
C THR A 393 -22.29 9.96 10.32
N ARG A 394 -22.17 9.53 11.59
CA ARG A 394 -21.27 8.44 11.98
C ARG A 394 -22.00 7.11 11.97
N VAL A 395 -21.49 6.15 11.21
CA VAL A 395 -21.99 4.77 11.19
C VAL A 395 -20.94 3.79 11.67
N ARG A 396 -21.35 2.69 12.32
CA ARG A 396 -20.41 1.63 12.72
C ARG A 396 -19.80 0.96 11.48
N LYS A 397 -18.49 0.69 11.52
CA LYS A 397 -17.82 -0.06 10.44
C LYS A 397 -18.31 -1.51 10.45
N ARG A 398 -18.81 -1.98 9.31
CA ARG A 398 -19.17 -3.38 9.08
C ARG A 398 -18.03 -4.04 8.30
N LEU A 399 -17.38 -5.03 8.90
CA LEU A 399 -16.42 -5.91 8.24
C LEU A 399 -16.92 -7.36 8.25
N PHE A 400 -16.26 -8.20 7.45
CA PHE A 400 -16.54 -9.62 7.32
C PHE A 400 -17.92 -9.93 6.70
N LYS A 401 -18.21 -9.52 5.45
CA LYS A 401 -19.47 -9.91 4.76
C LYS A 401 -19.43 -11.43 4.51
N HIS A 402 -20.50 -12.16 4.85
CA HIS A 402 -20.56 -13.64 4.74
C HIS A 402 -19.44 -14.38 5.49
N GLY A 403 -18.95 -13.83 6.61
CA GLY A 403 -17.88 -14.44 7.42
C GLY A 403 -16.47 -14.26 6.84
N ARG A 404 -16.33 -13.62 5.67
CA ARG A 404 -15.06 -13.45 4.97
C ARG A 404 -14.60 -12.01 4.99
N GLY A 405 -13.32 -11.79 5.25
CA GLY A 405 -12.72 -10.47 5.37
C GLY A 405 -11.40 -10.51 6.12
N PHE A 406 -10.87 -9.34 6.46
CA PHE A 406 -9.66 -9.23 7.26
C PHE A 406 -9.85 -8.24 8.41
N ALA A 407 -9.05 -8.42 9.45
CA ALA A 407 -8.93 -7.51 10.57
C ALA A 407 -7.45 -7.11 10.70
N CYS A 408 -7.19 -5.81 10.85
CA CYS A 408 -5.86 -5.34 11.21
C CYS A 408 -5.66 -5.49 12.72
N VAL A 409 -4.56 -6.12 13.10
CA VAL A 409 -4.14 -6.40 14.47
C VAL A 409 -2.73 -5.85 14.66
N ASN A 410 -2.30 -5.63 15.90
CA ASN A 410 -0.93 -5.18 16.16
C ASN A 410 0.06 -6.35 16.02
N ASP A 411 -0.37 -7.55 16.41
CA ASP A 411 0.42 -8.78 16.34
C ASP A 411 -0.48 -9.92 15.86
N GLY A 412 -0.28 -10.33 14.60
CA GLY A 412 -1.00 -11.43 13.98
C GLY A 412 -0.69 -12.80 14.58
N PRO A 413 0.58 -13.20 14.71
CA PRO A 413 0.94 -14.45 15.39
C PRO A 413 0.29 -14.61 16.77
N ALA A 414 0.41 -13.61 17.66
CA ALA A 414 -0.19 -13.69 18.99
C ALA A 414 -1.73 -13.78 18.93
N PHE A 415 -2.36 -13.06 17.99
CA PHE A 415 -3.79 -13.17 17.77
C PHE A 415 -4.20 -14.56 17.27
N ALA A 416 -3.42 -15.16 16.36
CA ALA A 416 -3.69 -16.49 15.81
C ALA A 416 -3.64 -17.57 16.92
N SER A 417 -2.64 -17.51 17.80
CA SER A 417 -2.54 -18.40 18.97
C SER A 417 -3.72 -18.28 19.94
N GLN A 418 -4.32 -17.09 20.07
CA GLN A 418 -5.52 -16.90 20.88
C GLN A 418 -6.78 -17.38 20.16
N LEU A 419 -6.86 -17.16 18.84
CA LEU A 419 -7.96 -17.62 18.02
C LEU A 419 -8.03 -19.15 18.01
N SER A 420 -6.89 -19.83 17.86
CA SER A 420 -6.77 -21.29 17.96
C SER A 420 -7.40 -21.82 19.25
N ARG A 421 -6.92 -21.35 20.42
CA ARG A 421 -7.49 -21.73 21.74
C ARG A 421 -9.00 -21.54 21.85
N TYR A 422 -9.54 -20.50 21.24
CA TYR A 422 -10.98 -20.25 21.22
C TYR A 422 -11.73 -21.23 20.31
N LEU A 423 -11.16 -21.57 19.15
CA LEU A 423 -11.76 -22.51 18.20
C LEU A 423 -11.80 -23.94 18.76
N ASP A 424 -10.79 -24.31 19.55
CA ASP A 424 -10.69 -25.64 20.17
C ASP A 424 -11.54 -25.81 21.44
N SER A 425 -12.13 -24.71 21.96
CA SER A 425 -12.96 -24.76 23.16
C SER A 425 -14.33 -25.39 22.88
N PRO A 426 -14.79 -26.38 23.68
CA PRO A 426 -16.04 -27.13 23.45
C PRO A 426 -17.33 -26.30 23.57
N THR A 427 -17.26 -25.02 23.96
CA THR A 427 -18.40 -24.09 24.09
C THR A 427 -18.80 -23.37 22.79
N GLY A 428 -18.41 -23.91 21.62
CA GLY A 428 -18.73 -23.35 20.29
C GLY A 428 -20.23 -23.16 19.98
N ALA A 429 -21.15 -23.65 20.83
CA ALA A 429 -22.60 -23.66 20.62
C ALA A 429 -23.47 -22.96 21.69
N GLY A 430 -22.91 -22.24 22.68
CA GLY A 430 -23.70 -21.55 23.74
C GLY A 430 -23.75 -20.01 23.63
N PRO A 431 -24.74 -19.31 24.21
CA PRO A 431 -24.78 -17.85 24.25
C PRO A 431 -23.76 -17.34 25.28
N VAL A 432 -22.49 -17.21 24.87
CA VAL A 432 -21.40 -16.86 25.79
C VAL A 432 -21.15 -15.35 25.86
N ASN A 433 -21.02 -14.89 27.11
CA ASN A 433 -20.85 -13.55 27.67
C ASN A 433 -19.77 -12.69 26.95
N ARG A 434 -19.94 -11.36 27.02
CA ARG A 434 -19.28 -10.32 26.18
C ARG A 434 -17.75 -10.21 26.27
N GLN A 435 -17.07 -11.06 27.05
CA GLN A 435 -15.66 -10.88 27.46
C GLN A 435 -14.68 -12.03 27.15
N SER A 436 -15.07 -13.12 26.47
CA SER A 436 -14.18 -14.31 26.35
C SER A 436 -12.99 -14.20 25.38
N VAL A 437 -12.79 -13.06 24.70
CA VAL A 437 -11.53 -12.77 23.99
C VAL A 437 -10.92 -11.50 24.58
N CYS A 438 -10.37 -11.63 25.79
CA CYS A 438 -9.54 -10.61 26.42
C CYS A 438 -8.13 -10.68 25.81
N VAL A 439 -7.91 -9.90 24.75
CA VAL A 439 -6.54 -9.58 24.31
C VAL A 439 -6.13 -8.31 25.05
N PRO A 440 -5.15 -8.34 25.98
CA PRO A 440 -4.66 -7.13 26.61
C PRO A 440 -4.07 -6.23 25.52
N ALA A 441 -4.58 -5.00 25.46
CA ALA A 441 -3.97 -3.96 24.65
C ALA A 441 -2.81 -3.36 25.45
N ASN A 442 -1.60 -3.87 25.22
CA ASN A 442 -0.30 -3.35 25.67
C ASN A 442 -0.05 -3.44 27.20
N PRO A 443 1.12 -3.92 27.66
CA PRO A 443 1.58 -3.61 29.01
C PRO A 443 1.97 -2.12 29.01
N ARG A 444 1.10 -1.25 29.54
CA ARG A 444 1.63 -0.04 30.16
C ARG A 444 2.43 -0.54 31.35
N THR A 445 3.72 -0.23 31.35
CA THR A 445 4.60 -0.35 32.50
C THR A 445 3.85 0.06 33.76
N CYS A 446 3.49 -0.93 34.57
CA CYS A 446 3.10 -0.68 35.95
C CYS A 446 4.41 -0.32 36.66
N HIS A 447 4.64 0.97 36.86
CA HIS A 447 5.56 1.40 37.90
C HIS A 447 5.02 0.86 39.23
N PRO A 448 5.82 0.13 40.02
CA PRO A 448 5.39 -0.26 41.36
C PRO A 448 5.29 1.01 42.21
N THR A 449 4.08 1.29 42.67
CA THR A 449 3.78 2.33 43.64
C THR A 449 4.37 1.94 44.99
N SER A 450 4.99 2.93 45.65
CA SER A 450 5.20 3.06 47.10
C SER A 450 5.95 1.93 47.83
N LEU A 451 7.26 2.17 47.99
CA LEU A 451 8.03 1.69 49.14
C LEU A 451 7.37 2.17 50.44
N SER A 452 7.08 1.21 51.31
CA SER A 452 6.70 1.41 52.70
C SER A 452 7.86 2.05 53.47
N LEU A 453 7.61 3.19 54.13
CA LEU A 453 8.54 3.77 55.09
C LEU A 453 8.55 2.92 56.37
N PRO A 454 9.73 2.55 56.92
CA PRO A 454 9.79 1.99 58.26
C PRO A 454 9.63 3.10 59.32
N ALA A 455 8.90 2.76 60.38
CA ALA A 455 8.72 3.59 61.56
C ALA A 455 10.06 3.97 62.20
N ARG A 456 10.21 5.24 62.59
CA ARG A 456 11.27 5.68 63.48
C ARG A 456 10.98 5.20 64.90
N PRO A 457 11.94 4.62 65.63
CA PRO A 457 11.86 4.60 67.08
C PRO A 457 12.24 5.97 67.66
N SER A 458 11.67 6.19 68.84
CA SER A 458 11.72 7.34 69.76
C SER A 458 12.96 8.22 69.74
#